data_AF-A0A973P590-F1
#
_entry.id   AF-A0A973P590-F1
#
_cell.length_a   1.000
_cell.length_b   1.000
_cell.length_c   1.000
_cell.angle_alpha   90.00
_cell.angle_beta   90.00
_cell.angle_gamma   90.00
#
_symmetry.space_group_name_H-M   'P 1'
#
loop_
_entity.id
_entity.type
_entity.pdbx_description
1 polymer ?
#
loop_
_entity_poly.entity_id
_entity_poly.type
_entity_poly.pdbx_seq_one_letter_code
_entity_poly.pdbx_strand_id
1 'polypeptide(L)'
;MEENHSYDEVNGSTSAPYINNTLAAGGAVFTRSFAIEHPSEPNYLDLFSGSNQGVTDDSCPHTFSTANEGAQLLAAGDTFAGYSEGLPSAGSTACTSGAYARKHVPWVNFSNVPASDNLPFTSFPSSANYASLPTVSWVIPNLNNDMHDGTVAQGDTWLHNNLDAYAQWAKTHNSLLIVTWDEDDSSMSNQIPTVFYGANVKPGSYSETVNHYSVLRTIEDMYGLPYAGAASSATPITDVFATSPTETVSVTNPGNQTSTAGTAISSLQVPAADSAGKALTYSASGLPAGLSISASGAITGTPTTAGTFSVTVTASSGTASGSTTFSWTVNPVGGGCTAEQLLGNPGFETGSAAPWTTSQGVINSDTTSEPAHSGSWDAWMDGYGSSHTDTLAQKVTIPSTCKAATFAFYLHINTAETTSSTAYDKLSVQVLNSAGTVVATLGTYSNLNAGSGYVAHSFSLAPYIGQSVSVKFTGTEDSSLQTSFVVDDASVNVS
;
A
#
# COMPACT_ATOMS: atom_id res chain seq x y z
N MET A 1 -22.92 29.34 28.36
CA MET A 1 -22.15 29.90 29.49
C MET A 1 -23.16 30.49 30.43
N GLU A 2 -23.18 29.97 31.64
CA GLU A 2 -24.05 30.42 32.74
C GLU A 2 -23.32 31.49 33.55
N GLU A 3 -23.95 32.03 34.58
CA GLU A 3 -23.54 33.23 35.29
C GLU A 3 -23.42 33.04 36.81
N ASN A 4 -22.46 33.75 37.41
CA ASN A 4 -22.48 34.19 38.82
C ASN A 4 -22.75 33.10 39.89
N HIS A 5 -22.11 31.94 39.78
CA HIS A 5 -22.21 30.88 40.78
C HIS A 5 -20.90 30.15 41.03
N SER A 6 -20.62 29.92 42.31
CA SER A 6 -19.47 29.14 42.74
C SER A 6 -19.65 27.65 42.43
N TYR A 7 -18.52 26.95 42.30
CA TYR A 7 -18.48 25.50 42.12
C TYR A 7 -19.34 24.76 43.17
N ASP A 8 -19.27 25.17 44.44
CA ASP A 8 -19.97 24.49 45.55
C ASP A 8 -21.48 24.79 45.60
N GLU A 9 -21.96 25.88 44.99
CA GLU A 9 -23.40 26.17 44.88
C GLU A 9 -24.10 25.26 43.86
N VAL A 10 -23.36 24.81 42.84
CA VAL A 10 -23.87 23.96 41.77
C VAL A 10 -23.53 22.49 42.00
N ASN A 11 -22.28 22.16 42.32
CA ASN A 11 -21.81 20.79 42.45
C ASN A 11 -22.45 20.09 43.67
N GLY A 12 -23.12 18.97 43.42
CA GLY A 12 -23.86 18.21 44.44
C GLY A 12 -25.17 18.86 44.89
N SER A 13 -25.54 20.03 44.34
CA SER A 13 -26.73 20.76 44.71
C SER A 13 -28.02 20.05 44.26
N THR A 14 -29.00 19.92 45.16
CA THR A 14 -30.32 19.38 44.79
C THR A 14 -31.14 20.34 43.92
N SER A 15 -30.69 21.60 43.80
CA SER A 15 -31.27 22.58 42.88
C SER A 15 -30.77 22.42 41.45
N ALA A 16 -29.69 21.66 41.20
CA ALA A 16 -29.13 21.45 39.87
C ALA A 16 -29.12 19.95 39.45
N PRO A 17 -30.27 19.25 39.46
CA PRO A 17 -30.31 17.82 39.21
C PRO A 17 -29.88 17.43 37.79
N TYR A 18 -30.10 18.27 36.76
CA TYR A 18 -29.67 17.95 35.40
C TYR A 18 -28.15 18.05 35.26
N ILE A 19 -27.57 19.15 35.72
CA ILE A 19 -26.12 19.37 35.73
C ILE A 19 -25.44 18.24 36.51
N ASN A 20 -25.90 17.92 37.72
CA ASN A 20 -25.23 16.92 38.57
C ASN A 20 -25.47 15.47 38.12
N ASN A 21 -26.73 15.08 37.88
CA ASN A 21 -27.06 13.67 37.67
C ASN A 21 -26.96 13.24 36.20
N THR A 22 -26.85 14.19 35.26
CA THR A 22 -26.71 13.89 33.83
C THR A 22 -25.37 14.34 33.29
N LEU A 23 -25.08 15.65 33.33
CA LEU A 23 -23.87 16.19 32.71
C LEU A 23 -22.61 15.80 33.48
N ALA A 24 -22.56 16.07 34.78
CA ALA A 24 -21.43 15.73 35.63
C ALA A 24 -21.25 14.21 35.77
N ALA A 25 -22.33 13.46 35.99
CA ALA A 25 -22.27 12.01 36.12
C ALA A 25 -21.81 11.29 34.83
N GLY A 26 -22.13 11.83 33.66
CA GLY A 26 -21.78 11.25 32.36
C GLY A 26 -20.69 11.99 31.59
N GLY A 27 -20.04 12.99 32.19
CA GLY A 27 -19.06 13.87 31.57
C GLY A 27 -17.81 14.05 32.42
N ALA A 28 -16.90 14.90 31.96
CA ALA A 28 -15.69 15.28 32.68
C ALA A 28 -15.95 16.56 33.48
N VAL A 29 -15.82 16.47 34.80
CA VAL A 29 -16.03 17.59 35.74
C VAL A 29 -14.69 18.11 36.21
N PHE A 30 -14.44 19.41 36.05
CA PHE A 30 -13.21 20.05 36.51
C PHE A 30 -13.40 20.62 37.91
N THR A 31 -12.85 19.93 38.90
CA THR A 31 -12.95 20.29 40.33
C THR A 31 -12.08 21.49 40.71
N ARG A 32 -11.26 21.99 39.78
CA ARG A 32 -10.34 23.12 39.95
C ARG A 32 -10.39 24.05 38.74
N SER A 33 -11.61 24.39 38.30
CA SER A 33 -11.85 25.42 37.29
C SER A 33 -12.02 26.78 37.95
N PHE A 34 -11.36 27.80 37.41
CA PHE A 34 -11.36 29.15 37.96
C PHE A 34 -11.63 30.18 36.86
N ALA A 35 -12.56 31.09 37.12
CA ALA A 35 -12.73 32.29 36.31
C ALA A 35 -11.55 33.25 36.52
N ILE A 36 -11.40 34.21 35.61
CA ILE A 36 -10.19 35.07 35.57
C ILE A 36 -10.33 36.24 36.52
N GLU A 37 -11.49 36.91 36.48
CA GLU A 37 -11.68 38.17 37.19
C GLU A 37 -13.16 38.43 37.52
N HIS A 38 -13.44 39.64 37.98
CA HIS A 38 -14.79 40.19 38.15
C HIS A 38 -14.80 41.61 37.56
N PRO A 39 -15.91 42.10 36.97
CA PRO A 39 -17.23 41.44 36.85
C PRO A 39 -17.36 40.53 35.61
N SER A 40 -18.59 40.15 35.25
CA SER A 40 -18.93 39.23 34.16
C SER A 40 -18.29 39.51 32.81
N GLU A 41 -18.47 40.72 32.24
CA GLU A 41 -18.12 40.99 30.83
C GLU A 41 -16.65 40.67 30.47
N PRO A 42 -15.66 41.05 31.29
CA PRO A 42 -14.27 40.62 31.12
C PRO A 42 -14.08 39.10 30.91
N ASN A 43 -14.78 38.25 31.67
CA ASN A 43 -14.63 36.79 31.59
C ASN A 43 -15.13 36.22 30.26
N TYR A 44 -16.22 36.76 29.71
CA TYR A 44 -16.68 36.41 28.36
C TYR A 44 -15.65 36.78 27.29
N LEU A 45 -15.03 37.96 27.41
CA LEU A 45 -13.97 38.39 26.51
C LEU A 45 -12.70 37.54 26.67
N ASP A 46 -12.36 37.13 27.89
CA ASP A 46 -11.24 36.25 28.18
C ASP A 46 -11.40 34.88 27.51
N LEU A 47 -12.57 34.26 27.66
CA LEU A 47 -12.85 32.98 27.01
C LEU A 47 -12.94 33.11 25.48
N PHE A 48 -13.46 34.22 24.95
CA PHE A 48 -13.65 34.36 23.50
C PHE A 48 -12.39 34.82 22.74
N SER A 49 -11.52 35.59 23.39
CA SER A 49 -10.39 36.27 22.74
C SER A 49 -9.04 36.14 23.44
N GLY A 50 -9.00 35.44 24.57
CA GLY A 50 -7.79 35.30 25.38
C GLY A 50 -7.37 36.61 26.06
N SER A 51 -8.25 37.61 26.14
CA SER A 51 -8.01 38.86 26.84
C SER A 51 -9.32 39.61 27.09
N ASN A 52 -9.45 40.20 28.28
CA ASN A 52 -10.50 41.14 28.63
C ASN A 52 -10.53 42.45 27.79
N GLN A 53 -9.59 42.63 26.85
CA GLN A 53 -9.46 43.82 25.98
C GLN A 53 -9.29 45.15 26.74
N GLY A 54 -8.91 45.10 28.02
CA GLY A 54 -8.84 46.26 28.90
C GLY A 54 -10.20 46.70 29.48
N VAL A 55 -11.25 45.90 29.31
CA VAL A 55 -12.53 46.07 29.99
C VAL A 55 -12.39 45.56 31.42
N THR A 56 -12.85 46.35 32.39
CA THR A 56 -12.78 46.03 33.83
C THR A 56 -14.12 46.31 34.53
N ASP A 57 -15.19 46.45 33.75
CA ASP A 57 -16.55 46.72 34.19
C ASP A 57 -17.55 46.05 33.21
N ASP A 58 -18.85 46.20 33.45
CA ASP A 58 -19.94 45.68 32.61
C ASP A 58 -20.48 46.74 31.62
N SER A 59 -19.59 47.61 31.11
CA SER A 59 -20.04 48.72 30.26
C SER A 59 -20.35 48.26 28.83
N CYS A 60 -21.41 48.81 28.24
CA CYS A 60 -21.78 48.50 26.85
C CYS A 60 -22.19 49.78 26.11
N PRO A 61 -21.80 49.96 24.82
CA PRO A 61 -21.14 48.97 23.95
C PRO A 61 -19.61 49.10 23.86
N HIS A 62 -18.96 48.00 23.49
CA HIS A 62 -17.54 47.96 23.11
C HIS A 62 -17.34 47.60 21.63
N THR A 63 -16.13 47.85 21.11
CA THR A 63 -15.72 47.46 19.75
C THR A 63 -14.22 47.19 19.67
N PHE A 64 -13.86 45.99 19.22
CA PHE A 64 -12.52 45.46 19.08
C PHE A 64 -12.31 44.85 17.68
N SER A 65 -11.07 44.47 17.36
CA SER A 65 -10.70 43.80 16.10
C SER A 65 -9.51 42.85 16.27
N THR A 66 -9.14 42.57 17.52
CA THR A 66 -8.06 41.66 17.91
C THR A 66 -8.44 40.21 17.59
N ALA A 67 -7.46 39.30 17.69
CA ALA A 67 -7.68 37.87 17.49
C ALA A 67 -8.74 37.35 18.48
N ASN A 68 -9.62 36.49 17.99
CA ASN A 68 -10.68 35.85 18.76
C ASN A 68 -11.10 34.56 18.05
N GLU A 69 -11.76 33.68 18.81
CA GLU A 69 -12.18 32.35 18.37
C GLU A 69 -13.02 32.40 17.09
N GLY A 70 -14.06 33.25 17.06
CA GLY A 70 -14.96 33.35 15.90
C GLY A 70 -14.22 33.77 14.62
N ALA A 71 -13.38 34.81 14.69
CA ALA A 71 -12.61 35.27 13.54
C ALA A 71 -11.56 34.24 13.09
N GLN A 72 -10.96 33.48 14.01
CA GLN A 72 -9.98 32.44 13.69
C GLN A 72 -10.62 31.24 12.99
N LEU A 73 -11.77 30.77 13.47
CA LEU A 73 -12.55 29.72 12.81
C LEU A 73 -12.89 30.12 11.37
N LEU A 74 -13.45 31.33 11.19
CA LEU A 74 -13.81 31.82 9.85
C LEU A 74 -12.59 31.94 8.93
N ALA A 75 -11.44 32.35 9.45
CA ALA A 75 -10.19 32.41 8.69
C ALA A 75 -9.63 31.03 8.31
N ALA A 76 -9.90 29.99 9.11
CA ALA A 76 -9.53 28.61 8.83
C ALA A 76 -10.50 27.92 7.83
N GLY A 77 -11.60 28.58 7.46
CA GLY A 77 -12.66 28.00 6.62
C GLY A 77 -13.70 27.21 7.41
N ASP A 78 -13.63 27.26 8.74
CA ASP A 78 -14.65 26.76 9.66
C ASP A 78 -15.79 27.76 9.85
N THR A 79 -16.80 27.38 10.64
CA THR A 79 -18.01 28.19 10.84
C THR A 79 -18.24 28.49 12.32
N PHE A 80 -18.78 29.68 12.59
CA PHE A 80 -19.09 30.17 13.93
C PHE A 80 -20.50 30.78 13.97
N ALA A 81 -21.22 30.58 15.07
CA ALA A 81 -22.35 31.43 15.43
C ALA A 81 -22.58 31.44 16.94
N GLY A 82 -23.12 32.54 17.45
CA GLY A 82 -23.59 32.63 18.81
C GLY A 82 -25.12 32.81 18.86
N TYR A 83 -25.73 32.14 19.82
CA TYR A 83 -27.18 32.05 20.01
C TYR A 83 -27.55 32.59 21.38
N SER A 84 -28.25 33.72 21.43
CA SER A 84 -28.62 34.37 22.68
C SER A 84 -30.12 34.42 22.90
N GLU A 85 -30.57 34.01 24.08
CA GLU A 85 -31.97 34.07 24.45
C GLU A 85 -32.42 35.53 24.65
N GLY A 86 -33.56 35.89 24.05
CA GLY A 86 -34.09 37.25 24.13
C GLY A 86 -33.41 38.28 23.21
N LEU A 87 -32.46 37.88 22.36
CA LEU A 87 -31.89 38.77 21.33
C LEU A 87 -33.02 39.29 20.42
N PRO A 88 -33.17 40.61 20.22
CA PRO A 88 -34.30 41.20 19.48
C PRO A 88 -34.44 40.69 18.03
N SER A 89 -33.31 40.52 17.35
CA SER A 89 -33.21 40.11 15.96
C SER A 89 -31.78 39.67 15.66
N ALA A 90 -31.59 38.84 14.64
CA ALA A 90 -30.27 38.50 14.13
C ALA A 90 -29.46 39.77 13.83
N GLY A 91 -28.19 39.79 14.24
CA GLY A 91 -27.27 40.92 14.11
C GLY A 91 -27.57 42.12 15.02
N SER A 92 -28.51 42.03 15.95
CA SER A 92 -28.79 43.12 16.89
C SER A 92 -27.55 43.46 17.73
N THR A 93 -27.24 44.75 17.86
CA THR A 93 -26.16 45.26 18.70
C THR A 93 -26.68 45.93 19.98
N ALA A 94 -27.97 45.79 20.27
CA ALA A 94 -28.60 46.38 21.45
C ALA A 94 -27.90 45.91 22.73
N CYS A 95 -27.61 46.82 23.66
CA CYS A 95 -26.98 46.43 24.93
C CYS A 95 -27.91 45.60 25.81
N THR A 96 -29.22 45.86 25.76
CA THR A 96 -30.24 45.11 26.50
C THR A 96 -31.53 44.98 25.69
N SER A 97 -32.32 43.94 26.00
CA SER A 97 -33.68 43.77 25.49
C SER A 97 -34.47 42.80 26.38
N GLY A 98 -35.38 43.33 27.21
CA GLY A 98 -36.00 42.50 28.26
C GLY A 98 -34.91 41.95 29.18
N ALA A 99 -34.81 40.62 29.30
CA ALA A 99 -33.78 39.94 30.07
C ALA A 99 -32.49 39.64 29.28
N TYR A 100 -32.43 39.95 27.99
CA TYR A 100 -31.19 39.82 27.21
C TYR A 100 -30.20 40.91 27.62
N ALA A 101 -28.93 40.53 27.81
CA ALA A 101 -27.81 41.41 28.11
C ALA A 101 -26.63 41.13 27.17
N ARG A 102 -26.21 42.12 26.38
CA ARG A 102 -25.09 42.00 25.43
C ARG A 102 -23.73 41.80 26.12
N LYS A 103 -23.59 42.23 27.37
CA LYS A 103 -22.36 42.03 28.14
C LYS A 103 -21.93 40.56 28.25
N HIS A 104 -22.87 39.61 28.09
CA HIS A 104 -22.61 38.15 28.09
C HIS A 104 -22.35 37.60 26.67
N VAL A 105 -22.19 38.45 25.66
CA VAL A 105 -22.26 38.11 24.23
C VAL A 105 -21.03 38.64 23.50
N PRO A 106 -19.84 38.06 23.76
CA PRO A 106 -18.55 38.70 23.49
C PRO A 106 -18.32 38.96 22.00
N TRP A 107 -18.78 38.07 21.11
CA TRP A 107 -18.54 38.18 19.66
C TRP A 107 -19.11 39.45 19.03
N VAL A 108 -20.17 40.05 19.61
CA VAL A 108 -20.78 41.29 19.12
C VAL A 108 -19.84 42.49 19.35
N ASN A 109 -18.89 42.38 20.28
CA ASN A 109 -17.88 43.40 20.52
C ASN A 109 -16.75 43.35 19.47
N PHE A 110 -16.73 42.42 18.52
CA PHE A 110 -15.62 42.26 17.56
C PHE A 110 -16.04 42.55 16.12
N SER A 111 -15.46 43.59 15.53
CA SER A 111 -15.74 44.03 14.14
C SER A 111 -15.25 43.05 13.06
N ASN A 112 -14.38 42.11 13.42
CA ASN A 112 -13.89 41.03 12.57
C ASN A 112 -14.73 39.73 12.72
N VAL A 113 -15.85 39.77 13.45
CA VAL A 113 -16.88 38.72 13.45
C VAL A 113 -18.13 39.25 12.74
N PRO A 114 -18.66 38.55 11.73
CA PRO A 114 -19.87 38.98 11.03
C PRO A 114 -21.08 39.15 11.94
N ALA A 115 -21.83 40.24 11.75
CA ALA A 115 -23.09 40.44 12.47
C ALA A 115 -24.14 39.34 12.18
N SER A 116 -24.03 38.63 11.04
CA SER A 116 -24.89 37.48 10.72
C SER A 116 -24.73 36.33 11.70
N ASP A 117 -23.60 36.26 12.42
CA ASP A 117 -23.27 35.16 13.31
C ASP A 117 -23.82 35.41 14.72
N ASN A 118 -24.45 36.57 14.96
CA ASN A 118 -25.18 36.88 16.18
C ASN A 118 -26.67 36.57 16.02
N LEU A 119 -27.12 35.42 16.51
CA LEU A 119 -28.44 34.88 16.26
C LEU A 119 -29.31 34.83 17.53
N PRO A 120 -30.64 35.04 17.42
CA PRO A 120 -31.54 34.74 18.53
C PRO A 120 -31.58 33.24 18.81
N PHE A 121 -31.68 32.84 20.07
CA PHE A 121 -31.76 31.43 20.47
C PHE A 121 -32.94 30.68 19.82
N THR A 122 -33.99 31.38 19.41
CA THR A 122 -35.08 30.79 18.60
C THR A 122 -34.62 30.23 17.25
N SER A 123 -33.41 30.56 16.82
CA SER A 123 -32.75 30.04 15.61
C SER A 123 -31.85 28.84 15.91
N PHE A 124 -31.66 28.47 17.17
CA PHE A 124 -30.94 27.26 17.55
C PHE A 124 -31.71 26.04 17.03
N PRO A 125 -31.05 25.12 16.31
CA PRO A 125 -31.74 24.01 15.65
C PRO A 125 -32.31 23.02 16.66
N SER A 126 -33.27 22.21 16.20
CA SER A 126 -33.75 21.04 16.95
C SER A 126 -32.90 19.80 16.65
N SER A 127 -33.17 18.71 17.36
CA SER A 127 -32.44 17.45 17.24
C SER A 127 -32.40 16.82 15.86
N ALA A 128 -33.32 17.18 14.97
CA ALA A 128 -33.27 16.73 13.58
C ALA A 128 -32.11 17.35 12.77
N ASN A 129 -31.55 18.48 13.23
CA ASN A 129 -30.65 19.33 12.45
C ASN A 129 -29.34 19.70 13.17
N TYR A 130 -28.97 19.06 14.29
CA TYR A 130 -27.73 19.40 15.00
C TYR A 130 -26.47 19.24 14.15
N ALA A 131 -26.47 18.34 13.15
CA ALA A 131 -25.37 18.21 12.19
C ALA A 131 -25.14 19.47 11.31
N SER A 132 -26.08 20.44 11.33
CA SER A 132 -25.96 21.73 10.62
C SER A 132 -25.50 22.88 11.51
N LEU A 133 -25.26 22.62 12.80
CA LEU A 133 -24.66 23.62 13.68
C LEU A 133 -23.28 24.04 13.15
N PRO A 134 -22.89 25.31 13.34
CA PRO A 134 -21.52 25.75 13.11
C PRO A 134 -20.49 24.89 13.83
N THR A 135 -19.24 24.93 13.34
CA THR A 135 -18.08 24.25 13.94
C THR A 135 -17.99 24.54 15.43
N VAL A 136 -18.13 25.81 15.82
CA VAL A 136 -18.31 26.22 17.23
C VAL A 136 -19.57 27.08 17.37
N SER A 137 -20.41 26.71 18.33
CA SER A 137 -21.64 27.43 18.65
C SER A 137 -21.64 27.90 20.10
N TRP A 138 -21.81 29.20 20.33
CA TRP A 138 -22.03 29.73 21.68
C TRP A 138 -23.52 29.79 22.00
N VAL A 139 -23.90 29.41 23.22
CA VAL A 139 -25.28 29.54 23.72
C VAL A 139 -25.28 30.33 25.01
N ILE A 140 -26.02 31.43 25.02
CA ILE A 140 -26.15 32.37 26.13
C ILE A 140 -27.63 32.45 26.54
N PRO A 141 -28.03 31.87 27.68
CA PRO A 141 -29.35 32.11 28.24
C PRO A 141 -29.52 33.59 28.62
N ASN A 142 -30.77 34.03 28.88
CA ASN A 142 -31.00 35.38 29.38
C ASN A 142 -30.78 35.47 30.90
N LEU A 143 -30.77 36.69 31.46
CA LEU A 143 -30.48 36.95 32.87
C LEU A 143 -31.30 36.11 33.90
N ASN A 144 -32.49 35.62 33.55
CA ASN A 144 -33.26 34.76 34.46
C ASN A 144 -32.88 33.28 34.38
N ASN A 145 -32.29 32.88 33.26
CA ASN A 145 -32.04 31.50 32.90
C ASN A 145 -30.55 31.15 32.88
N ASP A 146 -29.66 32.16 32.86
CA ASP A 146 -28.22 32.00 33.03
C ASP A 146 -27.81 31.92 34.52
N MET A 147 -28.80 32.06 35.42
CA MET A 147 -28.66 32.09 36.88
C MET A 147 -28.18 33.41 37.50
N HIS A 148 -27.99 34.47 36.71
CA HIS A 148 -27.59 35.79 37.24
C HIS A 148 -28.70 36.43 38.12
N ASP A 149 -29.89 36.63 37.54
CA ASP A 149 -31.09 37.15 38.24
C ASP A 149 -32.06 36.02 38.64
N GLY A 150 -31.83 34.83 38.09
CA GLY A 150 -32.60 33.61 38.33
C GLY A 150 -32.09 32.80 39.52
N THR A 151 -32.69 31.62 39.70
CA THR A 151 -32.18 30.61 40.64
C THR A 151 -31.44 29.50 39.90
N VAL A 152 -30.52 28.83 40.58
CA VAL A 152 -29.86 27.60 40.08
C VAL A 152 -30.87 26.59 39.50
N ALA A 153 -32.03 26.41 40.15
CA ALA A 153 -33.06 25.49 39.67
C ALA A 153 -33.73 25.93 38.36
N GLN A 154 -33.85 27.24 38.13
CA GLN A 154 -34.36 27.78 36.88
C GLN A 154 -33.35 27.57 35.75
N GLY A 155 -32.07 27.90 35.97
CA GLY A 155 -31.02 27.68 34.97
C GLY A 155 -30.81 26.19 34.65
N ASP A 156 -30.79 25.32 35.66
CA ASP A 156 -30.70 23.86 35.45
C ASP A 156 -31.87 23.32 34.62
N THR A 157 -33.09 23.79 34.91
CA THR A 157 -34.28 23.44 34.14
C THR A 157 -34.20 23.97 32.71
N TRP A 158 -33.66 25.18 32.52
CA TRP A 158 -33.48 25.76 31.19
C TRP A 158 -32.46 24.96 30.37
N LEU A 159 -31.31 24.63 30.95
CA LEU A 159 -30.28 23.79 30.33
C LEU A 159 -30.86 22.42 29.93
N HIS A 160 -31.59 21.77 30.83
CA HIS A 160 -32.24 20.49 30.53
C HIS A 160 -33.20 20.61 29.34
N ASN A 161 -34.12 21.58 29.38
CA ASN A 161 -35.17 21.69 28.38
C ASN A 161 -34.64 22.07 26.99
N ASN A 162 -33.54 22.82 26.93
CA ASN A 162 -33.05 23.40 25.70
C ASN A 162 -31.83 22.68 25.12
N LEU A 163 -30.95 22.14 25.96
CA LEU A 163 -29.68 21.55 25.52
C LEU A 163 -29.55 20.05 25.75
N ASP A 164 -30.44 19.38 26.50
CA ASP A 164 -30.31 17.93 26.70
C ASP A 164 -30.36 17.15 25.39
N ALA A 165 -31.27 17.51 24.49
CA ALA A 165 -31.32 16.86 23.19
C ALA A 165 -29.98 16.96 22.44
N TYR A 166 -29.26 18.08 22.55
CA TYR A 166 -27.91 18.22 21.97
C TYR A 166 -26.88 17.41 22.75
N ALA A 167 -26.89 17.46 24.09
CA ALA A 167 -26.00 16.67 24.94
C ALA A 167 -26.09 15.17 24.63
N GLN A 168 -27.32 14.64 24.49
CA GLN A 168 -27.54 13.24 24.11
C GLN A 168 -27.04 12.93 22.69
N TRP A 169 -27.27 13.84 21.73
CA TRP A 169 -26.80 13.70 20.35
C TRP A 169 -25.27 13.71 20.29
N ALA A 170 -24.63 14.63 21.02
CA ALA A 170 -23.18 14.80 21.08
C ALA A 170 -22.46 13.54 21.56
N LYS A 171 -23.06 12.68 22.39
CA LYS A 171 -22.43 11.40 22.78
C LYS A 171 -22.20 10.41 21.65
N THR A 172 -23.02 10.48 20.60
CA THR A 172 -23.00 9.51 19.50
C THR A 172 -22.46 10.09 18.20
N HIS A 173 -22.12 11.38 18.20
CA HIS A 173 -21.56 12.11 17.06
C HIS A 173 -20.27 12.76 17.52
N ASN A 174 -19.30 13.00 16.63
CA ASN A 174 -18.04 13.63 17.00
C ASN A 174 -18.25 15.11 17.41
N SER A 175 -18.77 15.34 18.60
CA SER A 175 -19.30 16.63 19.06
C SER A 175 -19.25 16.71 20.58
N LEU A 176 -19.18 17.94 21.09
CA LEU A 176 -18.91 18.26 22.48
C LEU A 176 -19.87 19.35 22.95
N LEU A 177 -20.43 19.19 24.14
CA LEU A 177 -21.06 20.25 24.91
C LEU A 177 -20.13 20.65 26.06
N ILE A 178 -19.81 21.94 26.13
CA ILE A 178 -19.08 22.56 27.24
C ILE A 178 -20.06 23.44 28.00
N VAL A 179 -20.24 23.17 29.29
CA VAL A 179 -21.02 24.03 30.20
C VAL A 179 -20.07 24.61 31.24
N THR A 180 -20.00 25.92 31.31
CA THR A 180 -19.12 26.69 32.20
C THR A 180 -19.81 27.99 32.62
N TRP A 181 -19.28 28.63 33.67
CA TRP A 181 -19.76 29.88 34.24
C TRP A 181 -18.73 30.97 34.02
N ASP A 182 -19.17 32.22 33.95
CA ASP A 182 -18.28 33.37 33.76
C ASP A 182 -17.45 33.70 35.00
N GLU A 183 -18.08 33.70 36.17
CA GLU A 183 -17.51 34.03 37.47
C GLU A 183 -18.30 33.36 38.61
N ASP A 184 -17.75 33.38 39.83
CA ASP A 184 -18.44 32.90 41.02
C ASP A 184 -19.28 33.99 41.72
N ASP A 185 -19.72 33.73 42.96
CA ASP A 185 -20.54 34.62 43.80
C ASP A 185 -19.74 35.82 44.39
N SER A 186 -18.82 36.40 43.61
CA SER A 186 -17.86 37.46 44.01
C SER A 186 -16.87 37.02 45.11
N SER A 187 -16.62 35.73 45.22
CA SER A 187 -15.67 35.19 46.18
C SER A 187 -14.23 35.40 45.70
N MET A 188 -13.28 35.52 46.64
CA MET A 188 -11.86 35.63 46.28
C MET A 188 -11.32 34.38 45.57
N SER A 189 -12.02 33.25 45.65
CA SER A 189 -11.58 32.00 45.02
C SER A 189 -11.88 31.97 43.53
N ASN A 190 -12.89 32.71 43.06
CA ASN A 190 -13.43 32.69 41.69
C ASN A 190 -13.56 31.28 41.09
N GLN A 191 -13.95 30.31 41.90
CA GLN A 191 -14.00 28.90 41.50
C GLN A 191 -15.36 28.59 40.89
N ILE A 192 -15.34 28.19 39.62
CA ILE A 192 -16.55 28.02 38.81
C ILE A 192 -16.81 26.55 38.48
N PRO A 193 -18.06 26.14 38.22
CA PRO A 193 -18.33 24.84 37.62
C PRO A 193 -17.86 24.82 36.16
N THR A 194 -17.33 23.68 35.71
CA THR A 194 -17.05 23.43 34.30
C THR A 194 -17.20 21.95 34.02
N VAL A 195 -17.97 21.61 32.99
CA VAL A 195 -18.27 20.23 32.59
C VAL A 195 -18.16 20.08 31.09
N PHE A 196 -17.41 19.07 30.65
CA PHE A 196 -17.36 18.63 29.26
C PHE A 196 -18.22 17.36 29.11
N TYR A 197 -19.07 17.31 28.08
CA TYR A 197 -19.99 16.20 27.85
C TYR A 197 -20.13 15.92 26.35
N GLY A 198 -19.91 14.69 25.90
CA GLY A 198 -20.03 14.37 24.47
C GLY A 198 -19.29 13.11 24.09
N ALA A 199 -19.13 12.89 22.79
CA ALA A 199 -18.41 11.74 22.27
C ALA A 199 -16.94 11.81 22.69
N ASN A 200 -16.38 10.64 22.98
CA ASN A 200 -14.99 10.48 23.41
C ASN A 200 -14.64 11.22 24.71
N VAL A 201 -15.58 11.87 25.41
CA VAL A 201 -15.31 12.37 26.77
C VAL A 201 -15.31 11.19 27.74
N LYS A 202 -14.26 11.08 28.57
CA LYS A 202 -14.15 10.08 29.62
C LYS A 202 -14.82 10.62 30.89
N PRO A 203 -15.96 10.04 31.32
CA PRO A 203 -16.64 10.52 32.52
C PRO A 203 -15.74 10.42 33.75
N GLY A 204 -15.73 11.45 34.58
CA GLY A 204 -14.90 11.48 35.78
C GLY A 204 -14.71 12.87 36.36
N SER A 205 -14.04 12.91 37.52
CA SER A 205 -13.62 14.15 38.17
C SER A 205 -12.14 14.37 37.94
N TYR A 206 -11.83 15.58 37.52
CA TYR A 206 -10.52 16.01 37.06
C TYR A 206 -10.05 17.17 37.95
N SER A 207 -8.77 17.16 38.33
CA SER A 207 -8.21 18.03 39.39
C SER A 207 -7.06 18.91 38.90
N GLU A 208 -6.76 18.85 37.61
CA GLU A 208 -5.95 19.85 36.96
C GLU A 208 -6.60 21.23 37.10
N THR A 209 -5.75 22.25 37.18
CA THR A 209 -6.21 23.64 37.28
C THR A 209 -6.49 24.14 35.88
N VAL A 210 -7.74 24.54 35.63
CA VAL A 210 -8.19 25.08 34.35
C VAL A 210 -8.86 26.44 34.56
N ASN A 211 -8.93 27.24 33.50
CA ASN A 211 -9.62 28.53 33.48
C ASN A 211 -10.16 28.80 32.07
N HIS A 212 -10.73 29.99 31.85
CA HIS A 212 -11.25 30.42 30.55
C HIS A 212 -10.24 30.27 29.42
N TYR A 213 -8.97 30.62 29.65
CA TYR A 213 -7.92 30.47 28.64
C TYR A 213 -7.58 29.00 28.34
N SER A 214 -7.66 28.09 29.32
CA SER A 214 -7.52 26.65 29.09
C SER A 214 -8.64 26.10 28.21
N VAL A 215 -9.88 26.56 28.40
CA VAL A 215 -11.03 26.15 27.57
C VAL A 215 -10.86 26.68 26.14
N LEU A 216 -10.57 27.98 25.98
CA LEU A 216 -10.28 28.56 24.67
C LEU A 216 -9.14 27.82 23.95
N ARG A 217 -8.02 27.61 24.65
CA ARG A 217 -6.86 26.90 24.10
C ARG A 217 -7.22 25.48 23.65
N THR A 218 -8.12 24.81 24.36
CA THR A 218 -8.58 23.47 23.99
C THR A 218 -9.36 23.50 22.68
N ILE A 219 -10.24 24.49 22.48
CA ILE A 219 -11.02 24.64 21.24
C ILE A 219 -10.11 25.04 20.07
N GLU A 220 -9.16 25.95 20.30
CA GLU A 220 -8.17 26.33 19.29
C GLU A 220 -7.33 25.12 18.82
N ASP A 221 -6.86 24.28 19.76
CA ASP A 221 -6.12 23.05 19.44
C ASP A 221 -6.98 22.04 18.65
N MET A 222 -8.28 21.90 18.98
CA MET A 222 -9.19 20.97 18.29
C MET A 222 -9.31 21.27 16.79
N TYR A 223 -9.28 22.54 16.41
CA TYR A 223 -9.45 22.98 15.03
C TYR A 223 -8.14 23.50 14.39
N GLY A 224 -7.00 23.35 15.07
CA GLY A 224 -5.70 23.76 14.56
C GLY A 224 -5.58 25.28 14.35
N LEU A 225 -6.26 26.07 15.19
CA LEU A 225 -6.28 27.53 15.11
C LEU A 225 -5.02 28.14 15.73
N PRO A 226 -4.62 29.36 15.32
CA PRO A 226 -3.64 30.15 16.08
C PRO A 226 -4.19 30.48 17.47
N TYR A 227 -3.31 30.65 18.46
CA TYR A 227 -3.76 30.93 19.84
C TYR A 227 -3.97 32.43 20.10
N ALA A 228 -5.17 32.82 20.49
CA ALA A 228 -5.53 34.20 20.82
C ALA A 228 -5.07 34.59 22.23
N GLY A 229 -4.53 35.81 22.37
CA GLY A 229 -4.17 36.39 23.66
C GLY A 229 -3.41 35.44 24.61
N ALA A 230 -3.91 35.34 25.84
CA ALA A 230 -3.36 34.52 26.91
C ALA A 230 -3.55 33.00 26.69
N ALA A 231 -4.44 32.56 25.79
CA ALA A 231 -4.57 31.13 25.44
C ALA A 231 -3.27 30.56 24.84
N SER A 232 -2.43 31.42 24.25
CA SER A 232 -1.09 31.05 23.78
C SER A 232 -0.17 30.48 24.87
N SER A 233 -0.38 30.89 26.13
CA SER A 233 0.39 30.44 27.30
C SER A 233 -0.39 29.47 28.19
N ALA A 234 -1.67 29.23 27.90
CA ALA A 234 -2.50 28.28 28.63
C ALA A 234 -2.19 26.84 28.20
N THR A 235 -2.50 25.89 29.09
CA THR A 235 -2.42 24.46 28.80
C THR A 235 -3.79 23.98 28.31
N PRO A 236 -3.86 23.29 27.15
CA PRO A 236 -5.10 22.67 26.69
C PRO A 236 -5.50 21.49 27.58
N ILE A 237 -6.80 21.24 27.65
CA ILE A 237 -7.40 20.09 28.32
C ILE A 237 -7.40 18.93 27.32
N THR A 238 -6.65 17.87 27.60
CA THR A 238 -6.46 16.76 26.63
C THR A 238 -6.72 15.39 27.23
N ASP A 239 -6.51 15.24 28.53
CA ASP A 239 -6.63 13.99 29.26
C ASP A 239 -8.08 13.60 29.55
N VAL A 240 -9.06 14.47 29.33
CA VAL A 240 -10.49 14.12 29.41
C VAL A 240 -10.99 13.38 28.17
N PHE A 241 -10.27 13.44 27.05
CA PHE A 241 -10.66 12.77 25.82
C PHE A 241 -10.09 11.35 25.76
N ALA A 242 -10.90 10.41 25.30
CA ALA A 242 -10.47 9.09 24.89
C ALA A 242 -9.66 9.25 23.61
N THR A 243 -8.52 8.57 23.51
CA THR A 243 -7.76 8.53 22.27
C THR A 243 -8.65 7.89 21.20
N SER A 244 -9.01 8.64 20.15
CA SER A 244 -9.63 8.04 18.98
C SER A 244 -8.71 6.94 18.44
N PRO A 245 -9.23 5.78 18.00
CA PRO A 245 -8.39 4.79 17.36
C PRO A 245 -7.70 5.46 16.17
N THR A 246 -6.36 5.41 16.16
CA THR A 246 -5.58 5.91 15.03
C THR A 246 -6.08 5.25 13.76
N GLU A 247 -6.41 6.05 12.74
CA GLU A 247 -6.81 5.53 11.44
C GLU A 247 -5.70 4.63 10.89
N THR A 248 -6.07 3.43 10.47
CA THR A 248 -5.15 2.45 9.88
C THR A 248 -5.61 2.03 8.49
N VAL A 249 -4.64 1.85 7.60
CA VAL A 249 -4.85 1.24 6.29
C VAL A 249 -4.18 -0.12 6.27
N SER A 250 -4.93 -1.15 5.93
CA SER A 250 -4.45 -2.52 5.77
C SER A 250 -4.32 -2.87 4.30
N VAL A 251 -3.15 -3.35 3.86
CA VAL A 251 -2.92 -3.80 2.47
C VAL A 251 -2.72 -5.31 2.47
N THR A 252 -3.58 -6.02 1.74
CA THR A 252 -3.53 -7.48 1.64
C THR A 252 -2.43 -7.90 0.68
N ASN A 253 -1.52 -8.75 1.15
CA ASN A 253 -0.46 -9.29 0.30
C ASN A 253 -1.07 -10.20 -0.79
N PRO A 254 -0.84 -9.93 -2.09
CA PRO A 254 -1.38 -10.75 -3.18
C PRO A 254 -0.63 -12.09 -3.38
N GLY A 255 0.41 -12.36 -2.58
CA GLY A 255 1.31 -13.49 -2.75
C GLY A 255 2.37 -13.23 -3.83
N ASN A 256 3.39 -14.09 -3.87
CA ASN A 256 4.45 -14.00 -4.87
C ASN A 256 3.90 -14.21 -6.28
N GLN A 257 4.38 -13.41 -7.23
CA GLN A 257 3.91 -13.41 -8.62
C GLN A 257 4.98 -13.96 -9.55
N THR A 258 4.52 -14.59 -10.64
CA THR A 258 5.40 -15.04 -11.73
C THR A 258 4.84 -14.60 -13.07
N SER A 259 5.74 -14.29 -14.00
CA SER A 259 5.40 -13.84 -15.36
C SER A 259 6.53 -14.18 -16.32
N THR A 260 6.33 -13.94 -17.62
CA THR A 260 7.36 -14.12 -18.64
C THR A 260 7.64 -12.76 -19.28
N ALA A 261 8.92 -12.44 -19.47
CA ALA A 261 9.31 -11.22 -20.16
C ALA A 261 8.65 -11.15 -21.56
N GLY A 262 8.24 -9.96 -21.99
CA GLY A 262 7.56 -9.74 -23.28
C GLY A 262 6.10 -10.20 -23.35
N THR A 263 5.53 -10.82 -22.31
CA THR A 263 4.12 -11.25 -22.28
C THR A 263 3.30 -10.39 -21.32
N ALA A 264 2.21 -9.79 -21.80
CA ALA A 264 1.32 -9.00 -20.95
C ALA A 264 0.73 -9.85 -19.82
N ILE A 265 0.68 -9.30 -18.61
CA ILE A 265 0.10 -9.98 -17.46
C ILE A 265 -1.43 -9.83 -17.46
N SER A 266 -2.11 -10.80 -16.85
CA SER A 266 -3.48 -10.56 -16.37
C SER A 266 -3.44 -9.50 -15.26
N SER A 267 -4.41 -8.59 -15.25
CA SER A 267 -4.51 -7.54 -14.23
C SER A 267 -4.51 -8.17 -12.83
N LEU A 268 -3.60 -7.72 -11.97
CA LEU A 268 -3.53 -8.13 -10.57
C LEU A 268 -4.07 -7.00 -9.69
N GLN A 269 -5.14 -7.26 -8.94
CA GLN A 269 -5.65 -6.31 -7.94
C GLN A 269 -4.97 -6.53 -6.59
N VAL A 270 -4.56 -5.44 -5.95
CA VAL A 270 -4.04 -5.47 -4.58
C VAL A 270 -5.09 -4.90 -3.63
N PRO A 271 -5.78 -5.73 -2.84
CA PRO A 271 -6.84 -5.25 -1.95
C PRO A 271 -6.26 -4.45 -0.78
N ALA A 272 -6.91 -3.35 -0.43
CA ALA A 272 -6.68 -2.64 0.83
C ALA A 272 -7.98 -2.12 1.43
N ALA A 273 -7.97 -1.90 2.74
CA ALA A 273 -9.10 -1.35 3.50
C ALA A 273 -8.61 -0.29 4.49
N ASP A 274 -9.36 0.81 4.57
CA ASP A 274 -9.21 1.84 5.57
C ASP A 274 -10.20 1.63 6.73
N SER A 275 -9.71 1.76 7.96
CA SER A 275 -10.53 1.65 9.17
C SER A 275 -11.63 2.71 9.28
N ALA A 276 -11.48 3.87 8.63
CA ALA A 276 -12.47 4.94 8.59
C ALA A 276 -13.32 4.94 7.30
N GLY A 277 -13.15 3.94 6.44
CA GLY A 277 -13.92 3.80 5.19
C GLY A 277 -13.59 4.85 4.11
N LYS A 278 -12.46 5.57 4.24
CA LYS A 278 -12.04 6.56 3.24
C LYS A 278 -11.62 5.91 1.93
N ALA A 279 -11.74 6.67 0.85
CA ALA A 279 -11.22 6.26 -0.45
C ALA A 279 -9.68 6.17 -0.41
N LEU A 280 -9.12 5.16 -1.07
CA LEU A 280 -7.69 4.89 -1.08
C LEU A 280 -7.04 5.22 -2.43
N THR A 281 -5.82 5.73 -2.37
CA THR A 281 -4.92 5.91 -3.51
C THR A 281 -3.73 4.96 -3.38
N TYR A 282 -3.26 4.42 -4.50
CA TYR A 282 -2.23 3.38 -4.51
C TYR A 282 -0.97 3.85 -5.22
N SER A 283 0.18 3.37 -4.74
CA SER A 283 1.48 3.49 -5.40
C SER A 283 2.28 2.20 -5.23
N ALA A 284 3.28 1.99 -6.09
CA ALA A 284 4.13 0.82 -6.03
C ALA A 284 5.57 1.19 -6.37
N SER A 285 6.51 0.51 -5.70
CA SER A 285 7.95 0.58 -5.97
C SER A 285 8.50 -0.81 -6.22
N GLY A 286 9.58 -0.91 -7.02
CA GLY A 286 10.23 -2.18 -7.31
C GLY A 286 9.48 -3.08 -8.28
N LEU A 287 8.42 -2.60 -8.94
CA LEU A 287 7.77 -3.33 -10.04
C LEU A 287 8.78 -3.63 -11.16
N PRO A 288 8.73 -4.83 -11.78
CA PRO A 288 9.46 -5.11 -13.00
C PRO A 288 9.22 -4.05 -14.07
N ALA A 289 10.26 -3.69 -14.82
CA ALA A 289 10.14 -2.72 -15.92
C ALA A 289 9.05 -3.15 -16.91
N GLY A 290 8.15 -2.22 -17.26
CA GLY A 290 7.00 -2.48 -18.11
C GLY A 290 5.70 -2.81 -17.37
N LEU A 291 5.74 -2.94 -16.05
CA LEU A 291 4.55 -2.97 -15.18
C LEU A 291 4.31 -1.61 -14.51
N SER A 292 3.04 -1.33 -14.21
CA SER A 292 2.62 -0.14 -13.47
C SER A 292 1.41 -0.46 -12.58
N ILE A 293 1.22 0.32 -11.52
CA ILE A 293 0.01 0.27 -10.68
C ILE A 293 -0.86 1.51 -10.95
N SER A 294 -2.17 1.30 -11.03
CA SER A 294 -3.14 2.40 -11.09
C SER A 294 -3.48 2.95 -9.70
N ALA A 295 -4.10 4.13 -9.66
CA ALA A 295 -4.56 4.73 -8.41
C ALA A 295 -5.62 3.90 -7.66
N SER A 296 -6.22 2.89 -8.29
CA SER A 296 -7.19 1.96 -7.68
C SER A 296 -6.58 0.61 -7.27
N GLY A 297 -5.25 0.45 -7.35
CA GLY A 297 -4.57 -0.77 -6.89
C GLY A 297 -4.41 -1.88 -7.94
N ALA A 298 -4.73 -1.61 -9.21
CA ALA A 298 -4.56 -2.57 -10.31
C ALA A 298 -3.14 -2.52 -10.89
N ILE A 299 -2.39 -3.62 -10.82
CA ILE A 299 -1.11 -3.80 -11.50
C ILE A 299 -1.35 -4.41 -12.89
N THR A 300 -0.84 -3.73 -13.92
CA THR A 300 -0.97 -4.15 -15.33
C THR A 300 0.29 -3.84 -16.13
N GLY A 301 0.42 -4.44 -17.32
CA GLY A 301 1.51 -4.15 -18.27
C GLY A 301 2.18 -5.40 -18.82
N THR A 302 3.36 -5.22 -19.41
CA THR A 302 4.17 -6.28 -20.01
C THR A 302 5.59 -6.16 -19.47
N PRO A 303 6.05 -7.07 -18.58
CA PRO A 303 7.38 -7.00 -18.01
C PRO A 303 8.43 -7.24 -19.10
N THR A 304 9.52 -6.49 -19.13
CA THR A 304 10.51 -6.55 -20.22
C THR A 304 11.81 -7.26 -19.85
N THR A 305 12.16 -7.28 -18.56
CA THR A 305 13.47 -7.75 -18.08
C THR A 305 13.30 -8.94 -17.15
N ALA A 306 13.97 -10.05 -17.45
CA ALA A 306 13.98 -11.23 -16.59
C ALA A 306 14.72 -10.96 -15.27
N GLY A 307 14.25 -11.55 -14.19
CA GLY A 307 14.82 -11.37 -12.86
C GLY A 307 13.78 -11.50 -11.75
N THR A 308 14.25 -11.42 -10.51
CA THR A 308 13.39 -11.41 -9.32
C THR A 308 13.39 -10.02 -8.73
N PHE A 309 12.21 -9.46 -8.54
CA PHE A 309 12.00 -8.10 -8.07
C PHE A 309 11.26 -8.11 -6.73
N SER A 310 11.71 -7.30 -5.77
CA SER A 310 10.96 -7.06 -4.53
C SER A 310 10.00 -5.90 -4.77
N VAL A 311 8.71 -6.20 -4.84
CA VAL A 311 7.65 -5.22 -5.09
C VAL A 311 7.02 -4.81 -3.79
N THR A 312 6.95 -3.50 -3.52
CA THR A 312 6.20 -2.94 -2.40
C THR A 312 5.03 -2.12 -2.95
N VAL A 313 3.82 -2.41 -2.47
CA VAL A 313 2.61 -1.66 -2.79
C VAL A 313 2.13 -0.94 -1.54
N THR A 314 1.81 0.35 -1.70
CA THR A 314 1.33 1.22 -0.64
C THR A 314 -0.06 1.74 -1.00
N ALA A 315 -0.98 1.71 -0.05
CA ALA A 315 -2.28 2.37 -0.15
C ALA A 315 -2.37 3.49 0.90
N SER A 316 -2.97 4.62 0.55
CA SER A 316 -3.15 5.76 1.46
C SER A 316 -4.52 6.41 1.32
N SER A 317 -5.10 6.79 2.46
CA SER A 317 -6.31 7.61 2.58
C SER A 317 -6.03 9.12 2.61
N GLY A 318 -4.76 9.52 2.52
CA GLY A 318 -4.29 10.90 2.74
C GLY A 318 -3.96 11.21 4.21
N THR A 319 -4.61 10.53 5.15
CA THR A 319 -4.39 10.67 6.61
C THR A 319 -3.72 9.45 7.23
N ALA A 320 -3.83 8.28 6.61
CA ALA A 320 -3.14 7.05 6.98
C ALA A 320 -2.59 6.33 5.75
N SER A 321 -1.67 5.39 5.97
CA SER A 321 -1.11 4.54 4.91
C SER A 321 -0.72 3.16 5.41
N GLY A 322 -0.83 2.17 4.53
CA GLY A 322 -0.37 0.80 4.77
C GLY A 322 0.39 0.31 3.55
N SER A 323 1.23 -0.71 3.74
CA SER A 323 1.97 -1.32 2.62
C SER A 323 2.14 -2.82 2.78
N THR A 324 2.42 -3.49 1.67
CA THR A 324 2.78 -4.91 1.64
C THR A 324 3.89 -5.15 0.61
N THR A 325 4.76 -6.12 0.88
CA THR A 325 5.89 -6.47 0.01
C THR A 325 5.83 -7.93 -0.40
N PHE A 326 6.06 -8.22 -1.67
CA PHE A 326 6.08 -9.57 -2.23
C PHE A 326 7.12 -9.69 -3.36
N SER A 327 7.48 -10.92 -3.70
CA SER A 327 8.42 -11.19 -4.80
C SER A 327 7.68 -11.29 -6.13
N TRP A 328 8.26 -10.72 -7.20
CA TRP A 328 7.81 -10.90 -8.58
C TRP A 328 8.94 -11.49 -9.41
N THR A 329 8.77 -12.72 -9.89
CA THR A 329 9.73 -13.38 -10.76
C THR A 329 9.31 -13.23 -12.22
N VAL A 330 10.16 -12.60 -13.03
CA VAL A 330 10.01 -12.53 -14.49
C VAL A 330 10.96 -13.54 -15.13
N ASN A 331 10.39 -14.55 -15.77
CA ASN A 331 11.15 -15.56 -16.50
C ASN A 331 11.62 -15.02 -17.87
N PRO A 332 12.80 -15.42 -18.37
CA PRO A 332 13.29 -15.00 -19.68
C PRO A 332 12.45 -15.55 -20.84
N VAL A 333 12.53 -14.89 -22.00
CA VAL A 333 11.78 -15.25 -23.21
C VAL A 333 12.43 -16.46 -23.92
N GLY A 334 12.05 -17.66 -23.49
CA GLY A 334 12.31 -18.93 -24.18
C GLY A 334 13.72 -19.50 -24.01
N GLY A 335 13.99 -20.06 -22.84
CA GLY A 335 14.98 -21.10 -22.60
C GLY A 335 14.32 -22.15 -21.71
N GLY A 336 13.80 -23.22 -22.32
CA GLY A 336 12.98 -24.21 -21.62
C GLY A 336 13.66 -25.57 -21.41
N CYS A 337 14.86 -25.79 -21.96
CA CYS A 337 15.61 -27.02 -21.72
C CYS A 337 16.98 -26.74 -21.10
N THR A 338 17.42 -27.67 -20.26
CA THR A 338 18.80 -27.69 -19.74
C THR A 338 19.73 -28.04 -20.88
N ALA A 339 20.80 -27.26 -21.07
CA ALA A 339 21.81 -27.58 -22.06
C ALA A 339 22.50 -28.90 -21.70
N GLU A 340 22.51 -29.86 -22.63
CA GLU A 340 22.99 -31.22 -22.38
C GLU A 340 23.43 -31.90 -23.69
N GLN A 341 24.34 -32.87 -23.57
CA GLN A 341 24.70 -33.80 -24.64
C GLN A 341 23.82 -35.06 -24.50
N LEU A 342 23.19 -35.51 -25.60
CA LEU A 342 22.17 -36.56 -25.57
C LEU A 342 22.64 -37.98 -25.96
N LEU A 343 23.84 -38.17 -26.53
CA LEU A 343 24.32 -39.51 -26.90
C LEU A 343 25.06 -40.15 -25.72
N GLY A 344 24.65 -41.34 -25.30
CA GLY A 344 25.48 -42.16 -24.42
C GLY A 344 26.66 -42.76 -25.16
N ASN A 345 27.78 -42.97 -24.45
CA ASN A 345 29.06 -43.41 -24.99
C ASN A 345 29.49 -42.65 -26.28
N PRO A 346 29.59 -41.30 -26.24
CA PRO A 346 29.80 -40.47 -27.43
C PRO A 346 31.14 -40.68 -28.15
N GLY A 347 32.21 -40.93 -27.39
CA GLY A 347 33.55 -41.26 -27.91
C GLY A 347 33.87 -42.75 -27.76
N PHE A 348 32.87 -43.63 -27.64
CA PHE A 348 33.04 -45.09 -27.64
C PHE A 348 33.87 -45.74 -26.50
N GLU A 349 34.45 -44.96 -25.60
CA GLU A 349 35.36 -45.34 -24.50
C GLU A 349 34.86 -46.36 -23.47
N THR A 350 33.59 -46.76 -23.48
CA THR A 350 33.11 -47.77 -22.52
C THR A 350 33.56 -49.21 -22.85
N GLY A 351 34.21 -49.43 -24.00
CA GLY A 351 34.59 -50.76 -24.48
C GLY A 351 33.40 -51.67 -24.83
N SER A 352 32.20 -51.08 -24.92
CA SER A 352 30.96 -51.75 -25.30
C SER A 352 30.22 -50.94 -26.36
N ALA A 353 29.50 -51.63 -27.23
CA ALA A 353 28.64 -50.98 -28.23
C ALA A 353 27.50 -50.19 -27.57
N ALA A 354 26.93 -50.66 -26.45
CA ALA A 354 25.77 -50.01 -25.85
C ALA A 354 26.10 -48.58 -25.37
N PRO A 355 25.21 -47.59 -25.58
CA PRO A 355 23.84 -47.68 -26.13
C PRO A 355 23.74 -47.60 -27.67
N TRP A 356 24.86 -47.61 -28.39
CA TRP A 356 24.85 -47.72 -29.85
C TRP A 356 24.41 -49.13 -30.29
N THR A 357 23.70 -49.18 -31.42
CA THR A 357 23.45 -50.39 -32.18
C THR A 357 24.40 -50.41 -33.36
N THR A 358 25.25 -51.44 -33.44
CA THR A 358 26.33 -51.50 -34.44
C THR A 358 26.39 -52.86 -35.13
N SER A 359 27.03 -52.90 -36.31
CA SER A 359 27.59 -54.15 -36.82
C SER A 359 28.64 -54.70 -35.85
N GLN A 360 28.86 -56.02 -35.89
CA GLN A 360 29.83 -56.67 -35.01
C GLN A 360 31.26 -56.23 -35.36
N GLY A 361 32.03 -55.81 -34.36
CA GLY A 361 33.43 -55.42 -34.52
C GLY A 361 33.66 -53.93 -34.80
N VAL A 362 32.60 -53.15 -35.04
CA VAL A 362 32.73 -51.71 -35.33
C VAL A 362 33.34 -50.93 -34.16
N ILE A 363 32.90 -51.20 -32.92
CA ILE A 363 33.50 -50.59 -31.73
C ILE A 363 34.76 -51.38 -31.35
N ASN A 364 35.92 -50.73 -31.43
CA ASN A 364 37.21 -51.36 -31.24
C ASN A 364 38.20 -50.40 -30.56
N SER A 365 39.37 -50.92 -30.18
CA SER A 365 40.44 -50.17 -29.51
C SER A 365 41.80 -50.37 -30.19
N ASP A 366 41.82 -50.56 -31.52
CA ASP A 366 43.07 -50.72 -32.28
C ASP A 366 43.77 -49.36 -32.43
N THR A 367 44.67 -49.08 -31.51
CA THR A 367 45.47 -47.84 -31.51
C THR A 367 46.61 -47.83 -32.53
N THR A 368 46.77 -48.87 -33.37
CA THR A 368 47.92 -49.01 -34.27
C THR A 368 47.60 -48.77 -35.73
N SER A 369 46.43 -49.23 -36.20
CA SER A 369 46.04 -49.11 -37.61
C SER A 369 45.26 -47.83 -37.87
N GLU A 370 44.24 -47.60 -37.06
CA GLU A 370 43.34 -46.46 -37.15
C GLU A 370 43.13 -45.92 -35.72
N PRO A 371 44.00 -45.03 -35.22
CA PRO A 371 43.89 -44.56 -33.84
C PRO A 371 42.66 -43.68 -33.64
N ALA A 372 42.02 -43.79 -32.47
CA ALA A 372 40.94 -42.92 -32.05
C ALA A 372 41.36 -41.43 -32.07
N HIS A 373 40.40 -40.53 -32.34
CA HIS A 373 40.63 -39.08 -32.30
C HIS A 373 40.90 -38.60 -30.87
N SER A 374 40.16 -39.13 -29.91
CA SER A 374 40.43 -38.96 -28.49
C SER A 374 40.26 -40.30 -27.75
N GLY A 375 40.86 -40.44 -26.56
CA GLY A 375 40.74 -41.67 -25.78
C GLY A 375 41.47 -42.88 -26.40
N SER A 376 40.81 -44.03 -26.43
CA SER A 376 41.39 -45.31 -26.86
C SER A 376 40.43 -46.19 -27.66
N TRP A 377 39.18 -45.78 -27.84
CA TRP A 377 38.16 -46.52 -28.58
C TRP A 377 37.52 -45.64 -29.65
N ASP A 378 37.20 -46.23 -30.80
CA ASP A 378 36.46 -45.56 -31.86
C ASP A 378 35.41 -46.49 -32.48
N ALA A 379 34.66 -45.95 -33.44
CA ALA A 379 33.82 -46.73 -34.33
C ALA A 379 34.47 -46.82 -35.72
N TRP A 380 35.24 -47.88 -35.95
CA TRP A 380 35.81 -48.23 -37.23
C TRP A 380 34.79 -49.03 -38.05
N MET A 381 34.28 -48.42 -39.12
CA MET A 381 33.35 -49.04 -40.06
C MET A 381 34.08 -49.41 -41.36
N ASP A 382 33.70 -50.54 -41.94
CA ASP A 382 34.27 -51.09 -43.18
C ASP A 382 35.79 -51.36 -43.09
N GLY A 383 36.56 -51.22 -44.18
CA GLY A 383 38.00 -51.52 -44.23
C GLY A 383 38.36 -52.97 -44.58
N TYR A 384 37.43 -53.73 -45.15
CA TYR A 384 37.59 -55.15 -45.48
C TYR A 384 38.20 -55.39 -46.85
N GLY A 385 38.09 -54.43 -47.78
CA GLY A 385 38.52 -54.60 -49.16
C GLY A 385 37.71 -55.63 -49.95
N SER A 386 36.45 -55.84 -49.55
CA SER A 386 35.46 -56.69 -50.20
C SER A 386 34.06 -56.20 -49.83
N SER A 387 33.03 -56.65 -50.56
CA SER A 387 31.68 -56.09 -50.39
C SER A 387 31.15 -56.30 -48.98
N HIS A 388 31.02 -55.20 -48.26
CA HIS A 388 30.61 -55.18 -46.86
C HIS A 388 29.76 -53.94 -46.57
N THR A 389 29.00 -53.98 -45.48
CA THR A 389 28.18 -52.85 -45.05
C THR A 389 28.13 -52.82 -43.54
N ASP A 390 28.78 -51.84 -42.95
CA ASP A 390 28.64 -51.57 -41.52
C ASP A 390 27.60 -50.50 -41.21
N THR A 391 26.98 -50.65 -40.03
CA THR A 391 26.06 -49.64 -39.49
C THR A 391 26.40 -49.30 -38.05
N LEU A 392 26.14 -48.05 -37.68
CA LEU A 392 26.29 -47.51 -36.34
C LEU A 392 25.13 -46.53 -36.11
N ALA A 393 24.29 -46.76 -35.10
CA ALA A 393 23.15 -45.90 -34.82
C ALA A 393 22.86 -45.75 -33.33
N GLN A 394 22.39 -44.57 -32.92
CA GLN A 394 21.85 -44.34 -31.58
C GLN A 394 20.62 -43.44 -31.65
N LYS A 395 19.61 -43.80 -30.87
CA LYS A 395 18.37 -43.04 -30.72
C LYS A 395 18.51 -42.02 -29.60
N VAL A 396 18.08 -40.79 -29.85
CA VAL A 396 17.99 -39.68 -28.87
C VAL A 396 16.60 -39.06 -28.88
N THR A 397 16.20 -38.44 -27.78
CA THR A 397 14.97 -37.62 -27.69
C THR A 397 15.36 -36.18 -27.49
N ILE A 398 15.04 -35.31 -28.46
CA ILE A 398 15.36 -33.89 -28.39
C ILE A 398 14.21 -33.18 -27.66
N PRO A 399 14.42 -32.55 -26.48
CA PRO A 399 13.34 -31.92 -25.73
C PRO A 399 12.63 -30.84 -26.55
N SER A 400 11.29 -30.82 -26.50
CA SER A 400 10.48 -29.80 -27.21
C SER A 400 10.68 -28.39 -26.69
N THR A 401 11.32 -28.26 -25.52
CA THR A 401 11.60 -26.99 -24.87
C THR A 401 12.96 -26.38 -25.26
N CYS A 402 13.77 -27.10 -26.04
CA CYS A 402 15.02 -26.61 -26.62
C CYS A 402 14.77 -25.72 -27.84
N LYS A 403 15.71 -24.85 -28.17
CA LYS A 403 15.68 -24.02 -29.40
C LYS A 403 16.81 -24.34 -30.37
N ALA A 404 17.86 -25.01 -29.90
CA ALA A 404 18.92 -25.54 -30.75
C ALA A 404 19.16 -27.02 -30.44
N ALA A 405 19.51 -27.75 -31.49
CA ALA A 405 20.02 -29.10 -31.42
C ALA A 405 21.08 -29.25 -32.52
N THR A 406 22.27 -29.72 -32.17
CA THR A 406 23.41 -29.84 -33.07
C THR A 406 24.02 -31.23 -32.95
N PHE A 407 24.09 -31.95 -34.08
CA PHE A 407 24.82 -33.20 -34.19
C PHE A 407 26.23 -32.92 -34.70
N ALA A 408 27.25 -33.47 -34.05
CA ALA A 408 28.64 -33.37 -34.50
C ALA A 408 29.39 -34.69 -34.29
N PHE A 409 30.47 -34.89 -35.03
CA PHE A 409 31.38 -36.03 -34.91
C PHE A 409 32.70 -35.71 -35.62
N TYR A 410 33.73 -36.49 -35.31
CA TYR A 410 34.98 -36.52 -36.06
C TYR A 410 34.98 -37.74 -36.98
N LEU A 411 35.47 -37.57 -38.21
CA LEU A 411 35.58 -38.63 -39.21
C LEU A 411 36.98 -38.68 -39.80
N HIS A 412 37.62 -39.84 -39.73
CA HIS A 412 38.81 -40.16 -40.49
C HIS A 412 38.48 -41.18 -41.57
N ILE A 413 39.08 -41.00 -42.75
CA ILE A 413 38.84 -41.87 -43.91
C ILE A 413 40.20 -42.26 -44.47
N ASN A 414 40.45 -43.57 -44.50
CA ASN A 414 41.66 -44.17 -45.05
C ASN A 414 41.25 -45.13 -46.18
N THR A 415 41.90 -45.04 -47.34
CA THR A 415 41.55 -45.88 -48.48
C THR A 415 42.78 -46.41 -49.21
N ALA A 416 42.67 -47.65 -49.71
CA ALA A 416 43.60 -48.23 -50.68
C ALA A 416 43.21 -47.91 -52.14
N GLU A 417 42.04 -47.29 -52.34
CA GLU A 417 41.61 -46.82 -53.65
C GLU A 417 42.55 -45.71 -54.15
N THR A 418 42.92 -45.79 -55.43
CA THR A 418 43.84 -44.80 -56.05
C THR A 418 43.14 -43.83 -56.99
N THR A 419 41.83 -44.00 -57.17
CA THR A 419 41.01 -43.09 -57.99
C THR A 419 40.87 -41.72 -57.33
N SER A 420 40.82 -40.67 -58.15
CA SER A 420 40.52 -39.31 -57.70
C SER A 420 39.13 -38.83 -58.12
N SER A 421 38.34 -39.68 -58.79
CA SER A 421 37.06 -39.28 -59.40
C SER A 421 35.89 -40.20 -59.12
N THR A 422 36.13 -41.45 -58.70
CA THR A 422 35.07 -42.43 -58.49
C THR A 422 34.87 -42.69 -56.99
N ALA A 423 33.64 -42.46 -56.52
CA ALA A 423 33.23 -42.80 -55.17
C ALA A 423 32.76 -44.26 -55.13
N TYR A 424 33.70 -45.18 -54.93
CA TYR A 424 33.45 -46.62 -54.85
C TYR A 424 32.77 -46.96 -53.51
N ASP A 425 33.48 -46.69 -52.42
CA ASP A 425 32.99 -46.93 -51.06
C ASP A 425 32.38 -45.66 -50.48
N LYS A 426 31.31 -45.78 -49.69
CA LYS A 426 30.54 -44.61 -49.23
C LYS A 426 30.11 -44.74 -47.77
N LEU A 427 30.20 -43.62 -47.06
CA LEU A 427 29.58 -43.41 -45.76
C LEU A 427 28.41 -42.44 -45.88
N SER A 428 27.23 -42.86 -45.46
CA SER A 428 26.06 -41.98 -45.33
C SER A 428 25.75 -41.68 -43.87
N VAL A 429 25.60 -40.40 -43.55
CA VAL A 429 25.20 -39.91 -42.23
C VAL A 429 23.76 -39.44 -42.30
N GLN A 430 22.88 -40.07 -41.54
CA GLN A 430 21.44 -39.97 -41.71
C GLN A 430 20.71 -39.73 -40.39
N VAL A 431 19.53 -39.14 -40.48
CA VAL A 431 18.53 -39.05 -39.40
C VAL A 431 17.37 -39.96 -39.75
N LEU A 432 17.03 -40.86 -38.84
CA LEU A 432 15.88 -41.75 -38.95
C LEU A 432 14.81 -41.32 -37.95
N ASN A 433 13.53 -41.40 -38.34
CA ASN A 433 12.42 -41.22 -37.41
C ASN A 433 12.26 -42.44 -36.48
N SER A 434 11.32 -42.36 -35.54
CA SER A 434 11.01 -43.44 -34.60
C SER A 434 10.58 -44.77 -35.24
N ALA A 435 10.14 -44.75 -36.51
CA ALA A 435 9.79 -45.94 -37.29
C ALA A 435 10.99 -46.53 -38.07
N GLY A 436 12.20 -45.97 -37.92
CA GLY A 436 13.40 -46.42 -38.62
C GLY A 436 13.48 -45.98 -40.09
N THR A 437 12.62 -45.05 -40.52
CA THR A 437 12.67 -44.48 -41.88
C THR A 437 13.63 -43.30 -41.92
N VAL A 438 14.49 -43.25 -42.94
CA VAL A 438 15.38 -42.11 -43.18
C VAL A 438 14.54 -40.87 -43.51
N VAL A 439 14.68 -39.82 -42.71
CA VAL A 439 14.00 -38.52 -42.90
C VAL A 439 14.96 -37.41 -43.37
N ALA A 440 16.28 -37.62 -43.22
CA ALA A 440 17.30 -36.79 -43.86
C ALA A 440 18.61 -37.55 -44.02
N THR A 441 19.36 -37.20 -45.06
CA THR A 441 20.80 -37.50 -45.18
C THR A 441 21.55 -36.20 -44.90
N LEU A 442 22.29 -36.15 -43.80
CA LEU A 442 23.04 -34.98 -43.35
C LEU A 442 24.34 -34.80 -44.16
N GLY A 443 25.00 -35.91 -44.49
CA GLY A 443 26.22 -35.92 -45.28
C GLY A 443 26.46 -37.27 -45.96
N THR A 444 27.23 -37.24 -47.04
CA THR A 444 27.74 -38.43 -47.73
C THR A 444 29.22 -38.22 -48.00
N TYR A 445 30.02 -39.20 -47.60
CA TYR A 445 31.47 -39.23 -47.78
C TYR A 445 31.85 -40.50 -48.53
N SER A 446 33.06 -40.54 -49.09
CA SER A 446 33.59 -41.71 -49.80
C SER A 446 35.09 -41.81 -49.68
N ASN A 447 35.66 -42.84 -50.30
CA ASN A 447 37.10 -42.98 -50.56
C ASN A 447 37.74 -41.69 -51.15
N LEU A 448 36.99 -40.85 -51.87
CA LEU A 448 37.47 -39.57 -52.41
C LEU A 448 37.69 -38.48 -51.34
N ASN A 449 37.19 -38.69 -50.13
CA ASN A 449 37.34 -37.79 -49.00
C ASN A 449 38.48 -38.21 -48.05
N ALA A 450 39.29 -39.20 -48.44
CA ALA A 450 40.44 -39.65 -47.65
C ALA A 450 41.43 -38.52 -47.36
N GLY A 451 42.00 -38.52 -46.16
CA GLY A 451 42.90 -37.48 -45.67
C GLY A 451 43.83 -38.02 -44.59
N SER A 452 44.77 -37.20 -44.11
CA SER A 452 45.81 -37.66 -43.15
C SER A 452 45.36 -37.73 -41.68
N GLY A 453 44.09 -37.46 -41.38
CA GLY A 453 43.57 -37.45 -40.01
C GLY A 453 42.08 -37.17 -39.95
N TYR A 454 41.55 -36.95 -38.74
CA TYR A 454 40.14 -36.68 -38.51
C TYR A 454 39.72 -35.28 -38.94
N VAL A 455 38.49 -35.18 -39.45
CA VAL A 455 37.81 -33.92 -39.78
C VAL A 455 36.54 -33.81 -38.96
N ALA A 456 36.32 -32.64 -38.34
CA ALA A 456 35.10 -32.35 -37.60
C ALA A 456 33.94 -32.02 -38.55
N HIS A 457 32.79 -32.63 -38.30
CA HIS A 457 31.54 -32.38 -39.02
C HIS A 457 30.44 -31.98 -38.05
N SER A 458 29.57 -31.05 -38.47
CA SER A 458 28.47 -30.56 -37.64
C SER A 458 27.23 -30.23 -38.47
N PHE A 459 26.06 -30.61 -37.96
CA PHE A 459 24.77 -30.47 -38.60
C PHE A 459 23.69 -30.01 -37.61
N SER A 460 22.78 -29.15 -38.06
CA SER A 460 21.62 -28.78 -37.23
C SER A 460 20.58 -29.90 -37.22
N LEU A 461 20.11 -30.24 -36.03
CA LEU A 461 18.94 -31.07 -35.79
C LEU A 461 17.72 -30.26 -35.33
N ALA A 462 17.74 -28.92 -35.48
CA ALA A 462 16.63 -28.06 -35.07
C ALA A 462 15.24 -28.48 -35.62
N PRO A 463 15.11 -29.00 -36.87
CA PRO A 463 13.82 -29.51 -37.38
C PRO A 463 13.23 -30.68 -36.59
N TYR A 464 14.03 -31.35 -35.76
CA TYR A 464 13.64 -32.53 -34.98
C TYR A 464 13.44 -32.23 -33.48
N ILE A 465 13.46 -30.96 -33.07
CA ILE A 465 13.13 -30.55 -31.70
C ILE A 465 11.72 -31.04 -31.32
N GLY A 466 11.62 -31.66 -30.14
CA GLY A 466 10.39 -32.29 -29.66
C GLY A 466 10.14 -33.71 -30.16
N GLN A 467 11.08 -34.31 -30.90
CA GLN A 467 10.95 -35.65 -31.47
C GLN A 467 12.04 -36.59 -30.96
N SER A 468 11.77 -37.90 -31.01
CA SER A 468 12.81 -38.93 -30.91
C SER A 468 13.30 -39.33 -32.29
N VAL A 469 14.61 -39.21 -32.53
CA VAL A 469 15.26 -39.54 -33.80
C VAL A 469 16.48 -40.41 -33.55
N SER A 470 16.91 -41.18 -34.56
CA SER A 470 18.20 -41.86 -34.53
C SER A 470 19.18 -41.19 -35.48
N VAL A 471 20.37 -40.87 -34.98
CA VAL A 471 21.52 -40.58 -35.85
C VAL A 471 22.12 -41.91 -36.29
N LYS A 472 22.36 -42.08 -37.58
CA LYS A 472 22.85 -43.34 -38.17
C LYS A 472 23.96 -43.08 -39.17
N PHE A 473 25.01 -43.87 -39.06
CA PHE A 473 26.06 -44.04 -40.06
C PHE A 473 25.83 -45.37 -40.79
N THR A 474 26.00 -45.37 -42.11
CA THR A 474 26.00 -46.58 -42.94
C THR A 474 27.18 -46.50 -43.88
N GLY A 475 28.17 -47.34 -43.62
CA GLY A 475 29.32 -47.57 -44.48
C GLY A 475 29.01 -48.67 -45.49
N THR A 476 29.58 -48.60 -46.69
CA THR A 476 29.43 -49.63 -47.71
C THR A 476 30.68 -49.67 -48.56
N GLU A 477 31.32 -50.83 -48.59
CA GLU A 477 32.42 -51.15 -49.50
C GLU A 477 31.93 -51.87 -50.74
N ASP A 478 32.60 -51.63 -51.86
CA ASP A 478 32.41 -52.39 -53.09
C ASP A 478 33.18 -53.72 -53.07
N SER A 479 33.34 -54.40 -54.21
CA SER A 479 33.95 -55.73 -54.25
C SER A 479 35.47 -55.79 -54.07
N SER A 480 36.20 -54.68 -54.03
CA SER A 480 37.68 -54.69 -53.97
C SER A 480 38.28 -53.40 -53.42
N LEU A 481 39.48 -53.50 -52.81
CA LEU A 481 40.23 -52.38 -52.19
C LEU A 481 39.49 -51.79 -50.99
N GLN A 482 40.23 -51.51 -49.91
CA GLN A 482 39.62 -51.16 -48.64
C GLN A 482 39.36 -49.65 -48.54
N THR A 483 38.26 -49.27 -47.88
CA THR A 483 38.09 -47.94 -47.32
C THR A 483 37.54 -48.03 -45.90
N SER A 484 38.32 -47.58 -44.94
CA SER A 484 37.93 -47.43 -43.53
C SER A 484 37.24 -46.09 -43.31
N PHE A 485 36.10 -46.11 -42.64
CA PHE A 485 35.40 -44.92 -42.12
C PHE A 485 35.42 -44.95 -40.60
N VAL A 486 36.27 -44.13 -39.99
CA VAL A 486 36.51 -44.15 -38.54
C VAL A 486 35.82 -42.94 -37.92
N VAL A 487 34.81 -43.19 -37.10
CA VAL A 487 34.00 -42.17 -36.44
C VAL A 487 34.36 -42.11 -34.96
N ASP A 488 34.55 -40.88 -34.45
CA ASP A 488 34.84 -40.65 -33.04
C ASP A 488 34.21 -39.35 -32.52
N ASP A 489 34.14 -39.19 -31.20
CA ASP A 489 33.69 -38.00 -30.47
C ASP A 489 32.33 -37.44 -30.98
N ALA A 490 31.36 -38.33 -31.15
CA ALA A 490 30.02 -37.96 -31.61
C ALA A 490 29.24 -37.22 -30.51
N SER A 491 28.48 -36.18 -30.85
CA SER A 491 27.65 -35.46 -29.88
C SER A 491 26.34 -35.01 -30.48
N VAL A 492 25.27 -35.03 -29.68
CA VAL A 492 24.04 -34.28 -29.94
C VAL A 492 23.86 -33.30 -28.80
N ASN A 493 24.25 -32.05 -29.00
CA ASN A 493 24.16 -31.00 -27.98
C ASN A 493 22.87 -30.19 -28.18
N VAL A 494 22.13 -29.94 -27.10
CA VAL A 494 20.89 -29.16 -27.10
C VAL A 494 20.98 -27.93 -26.19
N SER A 495 20.21 -26.88 -26.50
CA SER A 495 20.09 -25.66 -25.67
C SER A 495 18.82 -24.88 -25.94
#